data_AF-A0A1C5Y1Y5-F1
#
_entry.id   AF-A0A1C5Y1Y5-F1
#
_cell.length_a   1.000
_cell.length_b   1.000
_cell.length_c   1.000
_cell.angle_alpha   90.00
_cell.angle_beta   90.00
_cell.angle_gamma   90.00
#
_symmetry.space_group_name_H-M   'P 1'
#
loop_
_entity.id
_entity.type
_entity.pdbx_description
1 polymer ?
#
loop_
_entity_poly.entity_id
_entity_poly.type
_entity_poly.pdbx_seq_one_letter_code
_entity_poly.pdbx_strand_id
1 'polypeptide(L)'
;MIGGGLDEQLEKFALEHSDTKLIIVDTLQKVREAVSDSYSYSSDYEVIGKLKQFADRYGVCVLIVHRTRKQPAGDSFEMISGTTGLLGCADGALLMQKEKRTDSKATLEVVGRDQPDQRLYLSKDQERLVWGLRPCRE
;
A
#
# COMPACT_ATOMS: atom_id res chain seq x y z
N MET A 1 3.36 -12.43 11.96
CA MET A 1 2.88 -12.74 10.59
C MET A 1 1.39 -13.01 10.70
N ILE A 2 0.61 -12.73 9.66
CA ILE A 2 -0.80 -13.17 9.65
C ILE A 2 -0.82 -14.70 9.75
N GLY A 3 -1.71 -15.28 10.57
CA GLY A 3 -1.71 -16.73 10.85
C GLY A 3 -0.64 -17.17 11.85
N GLY A 4 0.24 -16.26 12.30
CA GLY A 4 1.21 -16.44 13.38
C GLY A 4 0.92 -15.55 14.58
N GLY A 5 -0.36 -15.21 14.83
CA GLY A 5 -0.83 -14.44 15.98
C GLY A 5 -0.96 -12.93 15.76
N LEU A 6 -0.59 -12.40 14.58
CA LEU A 6 -0.79 -10.97 14.27
C LEU A 6 -2.28 -10.64 14.10
N ASP A 7 -3.03 -11.54 13.49
CA ASP A 7 -4.48 -11.49 13.33
C ASP A 7 -5.18 -11.36 14.69
N GLU A 8 -4.85 -12.22 15.66
CA GLU A 8 -5.39 -12.15 17.02
C GLU A 8 -5.04 -10.83 17.72
N GLN A 9 -3.81 -10.33 17.53
CA GLN A 9 -3.38 -9.05 18.09
C GLN A 9 -4.14 -7.87 17.49
N LEU A 10 -4.39 -7.89 16.18
CA LEU A 10 -5.16 -6.86 15.49
C LEU A 10 -6.62 -6.88 15.96
N GLU A 11 -7.23 -8.06 16.11
CA GLU A 11 -8.59 -8.20 16.62
C GLU A 11 -8.70 -7.70 18.06
N LYS A 12 -7.78 -8.12 18.93
CA LYS A 12 -7.75 -7.63 20.32
C LYS A 12 -7.59 -6.11 20.39
N PHE A 13 -6.66 -5.55 19.60
CA PHE A 13 -6.42 -4.12 19.57
C PHE A 13 -7.66 -3.35 19.09
N ALA A 14 -8.32 -3.80 18.02
CA ALA A 14 -9.53 -3.14 17.50
C ALA A 14 -10.71 -3.20 18.50
N LEU A 15 -10.80 -4.25 19.32
CA LEU A 15 -11.80 -4.37 20.38
C LEU A 15 -11.48 -3.45 21.57
N GLU A 16 -10.22 -3.36 21.99
CA GLU A 16 -9.78 -2.49 23.09
C GLU A 16 -9.84 -1.01 22.71
N HIS A 17 -9.63 -0.70 21.43
CA HIS A 17 -9.58 0.65 20.87
C HIS A 17 -10.61 0.85 19.75
N SER A 18 -11.89 0.78 20.12
CA SER A 18 -13.03 0.88 19.18
C SER A 18 -13.12 2.19 18.38
N ASP A 19 -12.39 3.23 18.79
CA ASP A 19 -12.26 4.51 18.08
C ASP A 19 -11.18 4.48 17.00
N THR A 20 -10.40 3.40 16.87
CA THR A 20 -9.43 3.21 15.81
C THR A 20 -10.09 3.33 14.44
N LYS A 21 -9.51 4.15 13.55
CA LYS A 21 -9.97 4.31 12.16
C LYS A 21 -8.92 4.00 11.11
N LEU A 22 -7.65 3.95 11.50
CA LEU A 22 -6.53 3.71 10.59
C LEU A 22 -5.49 2.81 11.24
N ILE A 23 -5.09 1.77 10.52
CA ILE A 23 -3.97 0.90 10.84
C ILE A 23 -2.99 0.94 9.67
N ILE A 24 -1.71 1.17 9.96
CA ILE A 24 -0.66 1.21 8.93
C ILE A 24 0.26 0.00 9.11
N VAL A 25 0.45 -0.75 8.03
CA VAL A 25 1.37 -1.88 7.95
C VAL A 25 2.58 -1.47 7.12
N ASP A 26 3.67 -1.13 7.80
CA ASP A 26 4.96 -0.76 7.17
C ASP A 26 6.03 -1.83 7.45
N THR A 27 6.34 -2.76 6.56
CA THR A 27 5.88 -3.01 5.18
C THR A 27 5.19 -4.37 5.07
N LEU A 28 4.50 -4.64 3.95
CA LEU A 28 3.87 -5.94 3.67
C LEU A 28 4.81 -7.14 3.94
N GLN A 29 6.11 -6.99 3.65
CA GLN A 29 7.11 -8.05 3.86
C GLN A 29 7.24 -8.51 5.32
N LYS A 30 6.83 -7.69 6.30
CA LYS A 30 6.90 -8.04 7.72
C LYS A 30 5.73 -8.91 8.18
N VAL A 31 4.61 -8.89 7.45
CA VAL A 31 3.38 -9.58 7.85
C VAL A 31 3.10 -10.86 7.07
N ARG A 32 3.83 -11.07 5.96
CA ARG A 32 3.83 -12.31 5.18
C ARG A 32 4.28 -13.49 6.04
N GLU A 33 3.63 -14.63 5.87
CA GLU A 33 4.12 -15.91 6.41
C GLU A 33 5.45 -16.28 5.72
N ALA A 34 6.38 -16.84 6.48
CA ALA A 34 7.66 -17.34 5.97
C ALA A 34 7.43 -18.66 5.20
N VAL A 35 6.81 -18.60 4.03
CA VAL A 35 6.69 -19.75 3.14
C VAL A 35 8.00 -19.90 2.38
N SER A 36 8.58 -21.10 2.42
CA SER A 36 9.84 -21.47 1.77
C SER A 36 9.82 -21.17 0.26
N ASP A 37 10.86 -20.46 -0.19
CA ASP A 37 11.41 -20.37 -1.55
C ASP A 37 10.53 -20.00 -2.76
N SER A 38 9.28 -19.57 -2.57
CA SER A 38 8.53 -18.97 -3.68
C SER A 38 7.92 -17.62 -3.30
N TYR A 39 8.52 -16.55 -3.84
CA TYR A 39 7.85 -15.26 -4.00
C TYR A 39 6.64 -15.45 -4.93
N SER A 40 5.55 -16.01 -4.41
CA SER A 40 4.35 -16.23 -5.19
C SER A 40 3.39 -15.06 -5.00
N TYR A 41 2.88 -14.58 -6.12
CA TYR A 41 1.79 -13.60 -6.21
C TYR A 41 0.55 -14.04 -5.40
N SER A 42 0.27 -15.35 -5.37
CA SER A 42 -0.87 -15.91 -4.63
C SER A 42 -0.73 -15.70 -3.11
N SER A 43 0.48 -15.81 -2.56
CA SER A 43 0.73 -15.57 -1.13
C SER A 43 0.43 -14.12 -0.74
N ASP A 44 0.79 -13.15 -1.57
CA ASP A 44 0.48 -11.73 -1.30
C ASP A 44 -1.02 -11.45 -1.40
N TYR A 45 -1.71 -12.09 -2.35
CA TYR A 45 -3.17 -11.99 -2.51
C TYR A 45 -3.90 -12.49 -1.26
N GLU A 46 -3.51 -13.64 -0.70
CA GLU A 46 -4.12 -14.20 0.50
C GLU A 46 -3.93 -13.31 1.73
N VAL A 47 -2.72 -12.79 1.93
CA VAL A 47 -2.39 -11.89 3.06
C VAL A 47 -3.23 -10.61 2.98
N ILE A 48 -3.31 -10.00 1.80
CA ILE A 48 -4.14 -8.79 1.60
C ILE A 48 -5.61 -9.11 1.75
N GLY A 49 -6.08 -10.25 1.25
CA GLY A 49 -7.46 -10.70 1.42
C GLY A 49 -7.84 -10.83 2.90
N LYS A 50 -6.98 -11.42 3.74
CA LYS A 50 -7.19 -11.50 5.19
C LYS A 50 -7.24 -10.11 5.85
N LEU A 51 -6.32 -9.20 5.48
CA LEU A 51 -6.32 -7.82 5.99
C LEU A 51 -7.56 -7.03 5.56
N LYS A 52 -8.03 -7.24 4.32
CA LYS A 52 -9.24 -6.64 3.80
C LYS A 52 -10.47 -7.12 4.57
N GLN A 53 -10.61 -8.42 4.80
CA GLN A 53 -11.69 -8.97 5.61
C GLN A 53 -11.70 -8.41 7.03
N PHE A 54 -10.51 -8.24 7.64
CA PHE A 54 -10.37 -7.57 8.92
C PHE A 54 -10.84 -6.11 8.85
N ALA A 55 -10.35 -5.33 7.87
CA ALA A 55 -10.76 -3.94 7.66
C ALA A 55 -12.28 -3.79 7.52
N ASP A 56 -12.91 -4.67 6.72
CA ASP A 56 -14.35 -4.69 6.49
C ASP A 56 -15.13 -5.03 7.75
N ARG A 57 -14.68 -6.02 8.52
CA ARG A 57 -15.34 -6.47 9.74
C ARG A 57 -15.37 -5.38 10.82
N TYR A 58 -14.26 -4.65 10.98
CA TYR A 58 -14.11 -3.66 12.04
C TYR A 58 -14.37 -2.22 11.59
N GLY A 59 -14.64 -2.00 10.30
CA GLY A 59 -14.88 -0.66 9.75
C GLY A 59 -13.67 0.26 9.88
N VAL A 60 -12.47 -0.27 9.66
CA VAL A 60 -11.18 0.45 9.77
C VAL A 60 -10.46 0.50 8.44
N CYS A 61 -9.74 1.60 8.18
CA CYS A 61 -8.84 1.68 7.04
C CYS A 61 -7.52 0.97 7.35
N VAL A 62 -7.10 0.05 6.48
CA VAL A 62 -5.77 -0.59 6.58
C VAL A 62 -4.91 -0.12 5.42
N LEU A 63 -3.88 0.68 5.71
CA LEU A 63 -2.90 1.16 4.74
C LEU A 63 -1.65 0.27 4.76
N ILE A 64 -1.37 -0.38 3.63
CA ILE A 64 -0.23 -1.29 3.50
C ILE A 64 0.87 -0.64 2.69
N VAL A 65 2.06 -0.50 3.26
CA VAL A 65 3.25 -0.02 2.54
C VAL A 65 3.93 -1.18 1.85
N HIS A 66 4.02 -1.12 0.52
CA HIS A 66 4.67 -2.13 -0.30
C HIS A 66 5.69 -1.49 -1.24
N ARG A 67 6.86 -2.13 -1.39
CA ARG A 67 7.91 -1.67 -2.30
C ARG A 67 7.60 -2.16 -3.71
N THR A 68 7.65 -1.26 -4.68
CA THR A 68 7.60 -1.64 -6.10
C THR A 68 8.94 -2.21 -6.55
N ARG A 69 8.93 -3.14 -7.52
CA ARG A 69 10.16 -3.63 -8.15
C ARG A 69 10.73 -2.55 -9.06
N LYS A 70 12.06 -2.46 -9.13
CA LYS A 70 12.77 -1.60 -10.09
C LYS A 70 13.07 -2.40 -11.35
N GLN A 71 12.21 -2.35 -12.35
CA GLN A 71 12.57 -2.81 -13.70
C GLN A 71 12.56 -1.62 -14.67
N PRO A 72 13.45 -1.60 -15.68
CA PRO A 72 13.48 -0.53 -16.68
C PRO A 72 12.18 -0.55 -17.49
N ALA A 73 11.43 0.56 -17.41
CA ALA A 73 10.10 0.70 -17.97
C ALA A 73 10.15 0.81 -19.51
N GLY A 74 9.68 -0.23 -20.19
CA GLY A 74 9.20 -0.12 -21.58
C GLY A 74 7.72 0.19 -21.65
N ASP A 75 6.96 -0.23 -20.63
CA ASP A 75 5.52 0.00 -20.57
C ASP A 75 5.10 0.23 -19.11
N SER A 76 4.42 1.35 -18.84
CA SER A 76 4.06 1.76 -17.47
C SER A 76 3.05 0.79 -16.83
N PHE A 77 2.37 -0.01 -17.66
CA PHE A 77 1.46 -1.07 -17.24
C PHE A 77 2.16 -2.38 -16.84
N GLU A 78 3.39 -2.66 -17.29
CA GLU A 78 4.11 -3.87 -16.86
C GLU A 78 4.77 -3.72 -15.48
N MET A 79 5.01 -2.49 -15.01
CA MET A 79 5.37 -2.26 -13.60
C MET A 79 4.25 -2.71 -12.64
N ILE A 80 3.03 -2.88 -13.16
CA ILE A 80 1.89 -3.41 -12.41
C ILE A 80 1.97 -4.94 -12.27
N SER A 81 2.78 -5.66 -13.06
CA SER A 81 2.79 -7.14 -13.08
C SER A 81 3.18 -7.78 -11.73
N GLY A 82 3.84 -7.04 -10.82
CA GLY A 82 4.05 -7.45 -9.43
C GLY A 82 2.98 -6.98 -8.42
N THR A 83 2.11 -6.05 -8.81
CA THR A 83 1.10 -5.37 -7.98
C THR A 83 -0.36 -5.64 -8.41
N THR A 84 -0.62 -6.23 -9.58
CA THR A 84 -1.98 -6.53 -10.10
C THR A 84 -2.78 -7.38 -9.10
N GLY A 85 -2.11 -8.27 -8.37
CA GLY A 85 -2.74 -9.12 -7.35
C GLY A 85 -3.10 -8.37 -6.09
N LEU A 86 -2.27 -7.40 -5.71
CA LEU A 86 -2.54 -6.55 -4.55
C LEU A 86 -3.75 -5.65 -4.82
N LEU A 87 -3.82 -5.11 -6.04
CA LEU A 87 -4.96 -4.30 -6.51
C LEU A 87 -6.25 -5.11 -6.62
N GLY A 88 -6.16 -6.40 -6.94
CA GLY A 88 -7.33 -7.27 -7.05
C GLY A 88 -8.10 -7.47 -5.74
N CYS A 89 -7.47 -7.26 -4.59
CA CYS A 89 -8.14 -7.31 -3.27
C CYS A 89 -8.38 -5.94 -2.65
N ALA A 90 -7.53 -4.95 -2.94
CA ALA A 90 -7.59 -3.65 -2.29
C ALA A 90 -8.81 -2.81 -2.74
N ASP A 91 -9.22 -1.84 -1.92
CA ASP A 91 -10.22 -0.83 -2.32
C ASP A 91 -9.62 0.20 -3.29
N GLY A 92 -8.31 0.43 -3.20
CA GLY A 92 -7.56 1.32 -4.07
C GLY A 92 -6.07 1.26 -3.78
N ALA A 93 -5.29 2.06 -4.51
CA ALA A 93 -3.86 2.15 -4.33
C ALA A 93 -3.30 3.54 -4.62
N LEU A 94 -2.13 3.77 -4.01
CA LEU A 94 -1.34 4.97 -4.15
C LEU A 94 0.05 4.56 -4.66
N LEU A 95 0.36 4.88 -5.91
CA LEU A 95 1.64 4.58 -6.54
C LEU A 95 2.49 5.85 -6.56
N MET A 96 3.50 5.90 -5.69
CA MET A 96 4.45 7.00 -5.63
C MET A 96 5.69 6.70 -6.48
N GLN A 97 6.01 7.58 -7.42
CA GLN A 97 7.16 7.45 -8.31
C GLN A 97 8.05 8.69 -8.26
N LYS A 98 9.35 8.46 -8.38
CA LYS A 98 10.38 9.50 -8.50
C LYS A 98 11.23 9.18 -9.71
N GLU A 99 11.57 10.18 -10.52
CA GLU A 99 12.47 9.99 -11.67
C GLU A 99 13.84 9.48 -11.19
N LYS A 100 14.38 10.10 -10.14
CA LYS A 100 15.58 9.62 -9.43
C LYS A 100 15.29 9.42 -7.95
N ARG A 101 15.99 8.45 -7.35
CA ARG A 101 15.87 8.13 -5.90
C ARG A 101 16.08 9.36 -5.01
N THR A 102 16.96 10.28 -5.42
CA THR A 102 17.34 11.47 -4.65
C THR A 102 16.42 12.67 -4.87
N ASP A 103 15.47 12.62 -5.80
CA ASP A 103 14.69 13.80 -6.16
C ASP A 103 13.80 14.28 -5.01
N SER A 104 13.60 15.60 -4.94
CA SER A 104 12.59 16.19 -4.06
C SER A 104 11.22 16.27 -4.73
N LYS A 105 11.07 15.78 -5.97
CA LYS A 105 9.79 15.71 -6.69
C LYS A 105 9.35 14.26 -6.81
N ALA A 106 8.04 14.05 -6.82
CA ALA A 106 7.42 12.76 -7.07
C ALA A 106 6.04 12.93 -7.73
N THR A 107 5.61 11.92 -8.46
CA THR A 107 4.20 11.75 -8.84
C THR A 107 3.55 10.76 -7.89
N LEU A 108 2.29 10.98 -7.55
CA LEU A 108 1.44 10.04 -6.82
C LEU A 108 0.22 9.75 -7.69
N GLU A 109 0.15 8.54 -8.21
CA GLU A 109 -1.00 8.04 -8.95
C GLU A 109 -1.94 7.37 -7.97
N VAL A 110 -3.21 7.73 -8.05
CA VAL A 110 -4.26 7.28 -7.16
C VAL A 110 -5.29 6.56 -8.02
N VAL A 111 -5.60 5.33 -7.65
CA VAL A 111 -6.64 4.51 -8.28
C VAL A 111 -7.54 3.94 -7.18
N GLY A 112 -8.80 3.70 -7.48
CA GLY A 112 -9.72 3.06 -6.53
C GLY A 112 -11.02 2.62 -7.18
N ARG A 113 -11.73 1.72 -6.51
CA ARG A 113 -13.01 1.20 -7.01
C ARG A 113 -14.10 2.27 -7.05
N ASP A 114 -14.11 3.17 -6.06
CA ASP A 114 -15.17 4.17 -5.86
C ASP A 114 -14.69 5.61 -6.06
N GLN A 115 -13.55 5.83 -6.72
CA GLN A 115 -13.02 7.17 -7.00
C GLN A 115 -12.37 7.23 -8.39
N PRO A 116 -12.41 8.39 -9.07
CA PRO A 116 -11.71 8.55 -10.33
C PRO A 116 -10.20 8.48 -10.13
N ASP A 117 -9.52 7.98 -11.16
CA ASP A 117 -8.07 8.00 -11.22
C ASP A 117 -7.54 9.43 -11.15
N GLN A 118 -6.53 9.65 -10.32
CA GLN A 118 -5.91 10.96 -10.13
C GLN A 118 -4.40 10.85 -10.20
N ARG A 119 -3.77 11.90 -10.73
CA ARG A 119 -2.32 12.06 -10.69
C ARG A 119 -1.98 13.34 -9.96
N LEU A 120 -1.28 13.21 -8.84
CA LEU A 120 -0.88 14.30 -7.98
C LEU A 120 0.62 14.54 -8.11
N TYR A 121 1.03 15.80 -8.11
CA TYR A 121 2.44 16.19 -8.16
C TYR A 121 2.89 16.62 -6.77
N LEU A 122 3.93 15.98 -6.25
CA LEU A 122 4.41 16.18 -4.89
C LEU A 122 5.79 16.85 -4.88
N SER A 123 6.05 17.65 -3.85
CA SER A 123 7.41 18.07 -3.48
C SER A 123 7.72 17.78 -2.03
N LYS A 124 8.90 17.23 -1.79
CA LYS A 124 9.46 16.95 -0.47
C LYS A 124 10.10 18.20 0.11
N ASP A 125 9.63 18.60 1.28
CA ASP A 125 10.36 19.45 2.19
C ASP A 125 11.48 18.62 2.85
N GLN A 126 12.73 18.97 2.59
CA GLN A 126 13.88 18.21 3.08
C GLN A 126 14.17 18.43 4.56
N GLU A 127 13.72 19.54 5.13
CA GLU A 127 13.92 19.85 6.55
C GLU A 127 12.84 19.17 7.40
N ARG A 128 11.58 19.31 6.98
CA ARG A 128 10.42 18.77 7.73
C ARG A 128 10.11 17.32 7.38
N LEU A 129 10.72 16.78 6.33
CA LEU A 129 10.50 15.43 5.81
C LEU A 129 9.04 15.14 5.40
N VAL A 130 8.30 16.18 5.03
CA VAL A 130 6.91 16.08 4.57
C VAL A 130 6.82 16.23 3.06
N TRP A 131 5.82 15.58 2.45
CA TRP A 131 5.46 15.79 1.05
C TRP A 131 4.28 16.74 0.95
N GLY A 132 4.47 17.85 0.24
CA GLY A 132 3.41 18.82 -0.06
C GLY A 132 2.87 18.61 -1.48
N LEU A 133 1.56 18.76 -1.64
CA LEU A 133 0.91 18.80 -2.94
C LEU A 133 1.29 20.09 -3.67
N ARG A 134 1.70 19.96 -4.94
CA ARG A 134 1.90 21.11 -5.81
C ARG A 134 0.56 21.49 -6.45
N PRO A 135 0.18 22.78 -6.42
CA PRO A 135 -0.93 23.25 -7.23
C PRO A 135 -0.65 22.92 -8.70
N CYS A 136 -1.63 22.34 -9.38
CA CYS A 136 -1.61 22.28 -10.84
C CYS A 136 -1.73 23.73 -11.32
N ARG A 137 -0.67 24.29 -11.89
CA ARG A 137 -0.79 25.56 -12.61
C ARG A 137 -1.20 25.20 -14.03
N GLU A 138 -2.39 25.66 -14.43
CA GLU A 138 -2.81 25.71 -15.84
C GLU A 138 -1.83 26.52 -16.69
#